data_AF-A0AAW5FM63-F1
#
_entry.id   AF-A0AAW5FM63-F1
#
_cell.length_a   1.000
_cell.length_b   1.000
_cell.length_c   1.000
_cell.angle_alpha   90.00
_cell.angle_beta   90.00
_cell.angle_gamma   90.00
#
_symmetry.space_group_name_H-M   'P 1'
#
loop_
_entity.id
_entity.type
_entity.pdbx_description
1 polymer ?
#
loop_
_entity_poly.entity_id
_entity_poly.type
_entity_poly.pdbx_seq_one_letter_code
_entity_poly.pdbx_strand_id
1 'polypeptide(L)'
;MGTFYSDDQMQEAIAALEDHTPGIWERMKKMALIPDAPHDEGQEIEQGAIVRVLTIVLPKVPFVAQARDPLEARARLSIDLGDAARAESASAKDGV
;
A
#
# COMPACT_ATOMS: atom_id res chain seq x y z
N MET A 1 12.06 -8.22 7.95
CA MET A 1 10.95 -9.20 7.92
C MET A 1 10.70 -9.52 6.45
N GLY A 2 10.46 -10.78 6.09
CA GLY A 2 10.14 -11.14 4.71
C GLY A 2 8.72 -10.72 4.34
N THR A 3 8.46 -10.45 3.06
CA THR A 3 7.12 -10.19 2.53
C THR A 3 6.30 -11.47 2.46
N PHE A 4 4.97 -11.37 2.59
CA PHE A 4 4.06 -12.50 2.38
C PHE A 4 3.87 -12.82 0.89
N TYR A 5 3.96 -11.80 0.04
CA TYR A 5 3.78 -11.88 -1.39
C TYR A 5 5.11 -11.71 -2.14
N SER A 6 5.17 -12.33 -3.32
CA SER A 6 6.30 -12.19 -4.25
C SER A 6 6.34 -10.81 -4.89
N ASP A 7 7.50 -10.42 -5.44
CA ASP A 7 7.66 -9.14 -6.14
C ASP A 7 6.67 -8.98 -7.30
N ASP A 8 6.40 -10.05 -8.06
CA ASP A 8 5.43 -10.03 -9.16
C ASP A 8 4.01 -9.74 -8.67
N GLN A 9 3.60 -10.36 -7.56
CA GLN A 9 2.29 -10.13 -6.94
C GLN A 9 2.19 -8.72 -6.35
N MET A 10 3.30 -8.19 -5.83
CA MET A 10 3.40 -6.81 -5.36
C MET A 10 3.25 -5.83 -6.52
N GLN A 11 3.94 -6.05 -7.64
CA GLN A 11 3.81 -5.23 -8.84
C GLN A 11 2.41 -5.29 -9.44
N GLU A 12 1.76 -6.46 -9.48
CA GLU A 12 0.37 -6.61 -9.91
C GLU A 12 -0.59 -5.81 -9.03
N ALA A 13 -0.43 -5.87 -7.71
CA ALA A 13 -1.25 -5.12 -6.78
C ALA A 13 -1.04 -3.60 -6.91
N ILE A 14 0.21 -3.14 -7.06
CA ILE A 14 0.54 -1.73 -7.29
C ILE A 14 -0.07 -1.25 -8.62
N ALA A 15 0.05 -2.04 -9.69
CA ALA A 15 -0.54 -1.71 -10.98
C ALA A 15 -2.07 -1.60 -10.89
N ALA A 16 -2.74 -2.51 -10.18
CA ALA A 16 -4.19 -2.45 -9.97
C ALA A 16 -4.62 -1.21 -9.16
N LEU A 17 -3.80 -0.78 -8.20
CA LEU A 17 -4.03 0.43 -7.43
C LEU A 17 -3.89 1.68 -8.31
N GLU A 18 -2.83 1.74 -9.13
CA GLU A 18 -2.56 2.85 -10.06
C GLU A 18 -3.62 2.95 -11.17
N ASP A 19 -4.10 1.83 -11.71
CA ASP A 19 -5.18 1.80 -12.69
C ASP A 19 -6.49 2.35 -12.10
N HIS A 20 -6.82 1.99 -10.86
CA HIS A 20 -8.01 2.49 -10.17
C HIS A 20 -7.86 3.96 -9.73
N THR A 21 -6.68 4.36 -9.27
CA THR A 21 -6.42 5.70 -8.73
C THR A 21 -4.97 6.10 -9.05
N PRO A 22 -4.75 6.82 -10.16
CA PRO A 22 -3.42 7.23 -10.56
C PRO A 22 -2.71 8.09 -9.50
N GLY A 23 -1.46 7.75 -9.22
CA GLY A 23 -0.59 8.40 -8.23
C GLY A 23 -0.83 7.96 -6.78
N ILE A 24 -1.64 6.92 -6.55
CA ILE A 24 -1.89 6.40 -5.20
C ILE A 24 -0.62 5.81 -4.56
N TRP A 25 0.26 5.18 -5.34
CA TRP A 25 1.50 4.63 -4.83
C TRP A 25 2.43 5.71 -4.27
N GLU A 26 2.57 6.82 -5.01
CA GLU A 26 3.34 7.98 -4.55
C GLU A 26 2.74 8.62 -3.29
N ARG A 27 1.41 8.64 -3.16
CA ARG A 27 0.73 9.13 -1.95
C ARG A 27 0.97 8.21 -0.76
N MET A 28 0.90 6.89 -0.96
CA MET A 28 1.23 5.90 0.07
C MET A 28 2.67 6.06 0.56
N LYS A 29 3.64 6.23 -0.35
CA LYS A 29 5.05 6.50 -0.02
C LYS A 29 5.22 7.77 0.79
N LYS A 30 4.57 8.87 0.40
CA LYS A 30 4.60 10.14 1.15
C LYS A 30 4.04 9.99 2.57
N MET A 31 2.94 9.26 2.73
CA MET A 31 2.36 8.99 4.06
C MET A 31 3.25 8.09 4.92
N ALA A 32 3.95 7.14 4.30
CA ALA A 32 4.94 6.29 4.96
C ALA A 32 6.15 7.07 5.51
N LEU A 33 6.47 8.26 4.97
CA LEU A 33 7.60 9.08 5.40
C LEU A 33 7.36 9.93 6.63
N ILE A 34 6.09 10.08 7.06
CA ILE A 34 5.69 11.05 8.08
C ILE A 34 4.93 10.35 9.23
N PRO A 35 5.55 9.40 9.95
CA PRO A 35 4.89 8.74 11.07
C PRO A 35 4.72 9.67 12.30
N ASP A 36 5.56 10.70 12.46
CA ASP A 36 5.66 11.53 13.67
C ASP A 36 5.33 13.02 13.47
N ALA A 37 4.78 13.43 12.31
CA ALA A 37 4.28 14.81 12.22
C ALA A 37 3.05 14.97 13.13
N PRO A 38 2.81 16.18 13.68
CA PRO A 38 1.54 16.46 14.33
C PRO A 38 0.42 16.05 13.37
N HIS A 39 -0.47 15.17 13.83
CA HIS A 39 -1.64 14.71 13.09
C HIS A 39 -2.47 15.94 12.69
N ASP A 40 -2.22 16.43 11.48
CA ASP A 40 -3.03 17.46 10.86
C ASP A 40 -4.20 16.77 10.16
N GLU A 41 -5.36 17.42 10.18
CA GLU A 41 -6.60 16.89 9.61
C GLU A 41 -6.41 16.45 8.13
N GLY A 42 -5.53 17.13 7.39
CA GLY A 42 -5.18 16.75 6.02
C GLY A 42 -4.52 15.36 5.91
N GLN A 43 -3.72 14.94 6.90
CA GLN A 43 -3.11 13.62 6.92
C GLN A 43 -4.13 12.52 7.23
N GLU A 44 -5.07 12.77 8.14
CA GLU A 44 -6.14 11.81 8.44
C GLU A 44 -7.07 11.61 7.25
N ILE A 45 -7.39 12.69 6.53
CA ILE A 45 -8.17 12.63 5.29
C ILE A 45 -7.43 11.83 4.22
N GLU A 46 -6.14 12.08 4.01
CA GLU A 46 -5.33 11.36 3.02
C GLU A 46 -5.18 9.88 3.38
N GLN A 47 -4.94 9.56 4.65
CA GLN A 47 -4.89 8.18 5.13
C GLN A 47 -6.23 7.47 4.92
N GLY A 48 -7.34 8.14 5.24
CA GLY A 48 -8.69 7.63 4.99
C GLY A 48 -8.95 7.35 3.50
N ALA A 49 -8.48 8.23 2.61
CA ALA A 49 -8.57 8.04 1.17
C ALA A 49 -7.78 6.81 0.70
N ILE A 50 -6.53 6.65 1.18
CA ILE A 50 -5.69 5.48 0.88
C ILE A 50 -6.37 4.19 1.35
N VAL A 51 -6.83 4.15 2.61
CA VAL A 51 -7.52 2.98 3.17
C VAL A 51 -8.77 2.62 2.37
N ARG A 52 -9.52 3.62 1.90
CA ARG A 52 -10.70 3.40 1.06
C ARG A 52 -10.32 2.78 -0.29
N VAL A 53 -9.26 3.26 -0.95
CA VAL A 53 -8.78 2.68 -2.21
C VAL A 53 -8.32 1.24 -2.01
N LEU A 54 -7.51 0.96 -0.99
CA LEU A 54 -7.07 -0.41 -0.66
C LEU A 54 -8.28 -1.33 -0.41
N THR A 55 -9.30 -0.85 0.29
CA THR A 55 -10.52 -1.62 0.57
C THR A 55 -11.28 -1.98 -0.71
N ILE A 56 -11.26 -1.13 -1.73
CA ILE A 56 -11.96 -1.34 -3.01
C ILE A 56 -11.15 -2.24 -3.95
N VAL A 57 -9.84 -2.03 -4.01
CA VAL A 57 -8.95 -2.64 -5.02
C VAL A 57 -8.46 -4.00 -4.58
N LEU A 58 -7.91 -4.12 -3.36
CA LEU A 58 -7.23 -5.35 -2.94
C LEU A 58 -8.10 -6.62 -3.02
N PRO A 59 -9.41 -6.61 -2.69
CA PRO A 59 -10.26 -7.79 -2.86
C PRO A 59 -10.44 -8.25 -4.30
N LYS A 60 -10.19 -7.38 -5.28
CA LYS A 60 -10.34 -7.68 -6.72
C LYS A 60 -9.05 -8.18 -7.35
N VAL A 61 -7.92 -8.07 -6.66
CA VAL A 61 -6.64 -8.57 -7.14
C VAL A 61 -6.74 -10.11 -7.27
N PRO A 62 -6.42 -10.70 -8.43
CA PRO A 62 -6.66 -12.12 -8.72
C PRO A 62 -6.18 -13.10 -7.66
N PHE A 63 -4.98 -12.93 -7.12
CA PHE A 63 -4.44 -13.84 -6.09
C PHE A 63 -5.09 -13.65 -4.71
N VAL A 64 -5.65 -12.47 -4.43
CA VAL A 64 -6.44 -12.22 -3.21
C VAL A 64 -7.84 -12.81 -3.37
N ALA A 65 -8.48 -12.59 -4.52
CA ALA A 65 -9.81 -13.10 -4.81
C ALA A 65 -9.88 -14.64 -4.83
N GLN A 66 -8.79 -15.29 -5.26
CA GLN A 66 -8.67 -16.75 -5.33
C GLN A 66 -8.07 -17.37 -4.07
N ALA A 67 -7.71 -16.57 -3.06
CA ALA A 67 -7.16 -17.08 -1.83
C ALA A 67 -8.21 -17.90 -1.06
N ARG A 68 -7.73 -18.90 -0.29
CA ARG A 68 -8.58 -19.68 0.61
C ARG A 68 -9.30 -18.81 1.65
N ASP A 69 -8.61 -17.77 2.12
CA ASP A 69 -9.17 -16.72 2.98
C ASP A 69 -8.87 -15.35 2.34
N PRO A 70 -9.81 -14.78 1.58
CA PRO A 70 -9.63 -13.48 0.92
C PRO A 70 -9.46 -12.31 1.89
N LEU A 71 -10.03 -12.39 3.10
CA LEU A 71 -9.91 -11.33 4.10
C LEU A 71 -8.51 -11.32 4.70
N GLU A 72 -7.98 -12.50 5.05
CA GLU A 72 -6.62 -12.64 5.53
C GLU A 72 -5.60 -12.27 4.43
N ALA A 73 -5.81 -12.74 3.20
CA ALA A 73 -4.96 -12.39 2.06
C ALA A 73 -4.91 -10.87 1.83
N ARG A 74 -6.07 -10.21 1.87
CA ARG A 74 -6.17 -8.75 1.78
C ARG A 74 -5.39 -8.05 2.89
N ALA A 75 -5.54 -8.52 4.14
CA ALA A 75 -4.86 -7.93 5.29
C ALA A 75 -3.33 -8.04 5.16
N ARG A 76 -2.83 -9.22 4.77
CA ARG A 76 -1.41 -9.45 4.52
C ARG A 76 -0.88 -8.58 3.38
N LEU A 77 -1.64 -8.45 2.29
CA LEU A 77 -1.23 -7.63 1.16
C LEU A 77 -1.18 -6.13 1.54
N SER A 78 -2.12 -5.67 2.36
CA SER A 78 -2.09 -4.30 2.88
C SER A 78 -0.87 -4.03 3.76
N ILE A 79 -0.38 -5.03 4.50
CA ILE A 79 0.85 -4.93 5.30
C ILE A 79 2.06 -4.83 4.37
N ASP A 80 2.20 -5.77 3.43
CA ASP A 80 3.33 -5.78 2.49
C ASP A 80 3.41 -4.49 1.66
N LEU A 81 2.28 -3.95 1.20
CA LEU A 81 2.25 -2.67 0.47
C LEU A 81 2.69 -1.50 1.35
N GLY A 82 2.30 -1.49 2.62
CA GLY A 82 2.75 -0.48 3.57
C GLY A 82 4.25 -0.58 3.85
N ASP A 83 4.76 -1.80 4.04
CA ASP A 83 6.18 -2.07 4.27
C ASP A 83 7.03 -1.71 3.04
N ALA A 84 6.58 -2.09 1.84
CA ALA A 84 7.23 -1.73 0.58
C ALA A 84 7.25 -0.21 0.37
N ALA A 85 6.12 0.48 0.61
CA ALA A 85 6.08 1.94 0.52
C ALA A 85 7.06 2.60 1.50
N ARG A 86 7.19 2.08 2.74
CA ARG A 86 8.20 2.58 3.70
C ARG A 86 9.63 2.29 3.24
N ALA A 87 9.90 1.08 2.74
CA ALA A 87 11.23 0.67 2.28
C ALA A 87 11.71 1.52 1.08
N GLU A 88 10.86 1.69 0.07
CA GLU A 88 11.17 2.55 -1.09
C GLU A 88 11.40 4.00 -0.68
N SER A 89 10.60 4.50 0.27
CA SER A 89 10.72 5.88 0.71
C SER A 89 11.94 6.12 1.60
N ALA A 90 12.36 5.13 2.39
CA ALA A 90 13.61 5.17 3.16
C ALA A 90 14.83 5.11 2.23
N SER A 91 14.82 4.23 1.22
CA SER A 91 15.89 4.15 0.24
C SER A 91 16.07 5.46 -0.57
N ALA A 92 15.00 6.24 -0.73
CA ALA A 92 15.07 7.56 -1.35
C ALA A 92 15.69 8.65 -0.45
N LYS A 93 15.78 8.43 0.88
CA LYS A 93 16.36 9.37 1.84
C LYS A 93 17.86 9.14 2.10
N ASP A 94 18.34 7.89 2.01
CA ASP A 94 19.76 7.53 2.24
C ASP A 94 20.70 7.82 1.04
N GLY A 95 20.18 8.38 -0.05
CA GLY A 95 20.93 8.71 -1.27
C GLY A 95 21.46 10.15 -1.39
N VAL A 96 21.54 10.91 -0.30
CA VAL A 96 22.03 12.31 -0.25
C VAL A 96 23.27 12.45 0.63
#